data_AF-A0A6B0Z049-F1
#
_entry.id   AF-A0A6B0Z049-F1
#
_cell.length_a   1.000
_cell.length_b   1.000
_cell.length_c   1.000
_cell.angle_alpha   90.00
_cell.angle_beta   90.00
_cell.angle_gamma   90.00
#
_symmetry.space_group_name_H-M   'P 1'
#
loop_
_entity.id
_entity.type
_entity.pdbx_description
1 polymer ?
#
loop_
_entity_poly.entity_id
_entity_poly.type
_entity_poly.pdbx_seq_one_letter_code
_entity_poly.pdbx_strand_id
1 'polypeptide(L)'
;MIDKLYRIAEGLNNRFQDGDDPFYIVTRLAEECGEVASQVSHFERKGVKTMKLGSPDRAAFAKELQDVMRAVVQLAIHYDLKAELEASVDRSYREIVIEGIVDPLPEELEDRKA
;
A
#
# COMPACT_ATOMS: atom_id res chain seq x y z
N MET A 1 -4.19 -5.18 -9.52
CA MET A 1 -3.62 -5.38 -8.15
C MET A 1 -4.50 -4.74 -7.09
N ILE A 2 -4.92 -3.50 -7.29
CA ILE A 2 -5.74 -2.73 -6.35
C ILE A 2 -7.07 -3.40 -6.00
N ASP A 3 -7.71 -4.08 -6.96
CA ASP A 3 -8.92 -4.88 -6.70
C ASP A 3 -8.73 -5.92 -5.60
N LYS A 4 -7.57 -6.60 -5.59
CA LYS A 4 -7.25 -7.60 -4.56
C LYS A 4 -7.13 -6.93 -3.18
N LEU A 5 -6.56 -5.73 -3.12
CA LEU A 5 -6.46 -4.95 -1.88
C LEU A 5 -7.85 -4.55 -1.37
N TYR A 6 -8.74 -4.07 -2.26
CA TYR A 6 -10.12 -3.77 -1.88
C TYR A 6 -10.84 -5.00 -1.34
N ARG A 7 -10.72 -6.16 -2.01
CA ARG A 7 -11.36 -7.39 -1.54
C ARG A 7 -10.84 -7.87 -0.18
N ILE A 8 -9.55 -7.72 0.07
CA ILE A 8 -8.95 -8.04 1.37
C ILE A 8 -9.50 -7.07 2.44
N ALA A 9 -9.52 -5.77 2.15
CA ALA A 9 -10.02 -4.74 3.05
C ALA A 9 -11.50 -4.93 3.40
N GLU A 10 -12.36 -5.20 2.41
CA GLU A 10 -13.76 -5.57 2.60
C GLU A 10 -13.89 -6.80 3.51
N GLY A 11 -13.08 -7.85 3.25
CA GLY A 11 -13.07 -9.06 4.06
C GLY A 11 -12.70 -8.81 5.53
N LEU A 12 -11.80 -7.87 5.79
CA LEU A 12 -11.37 -7.53 7.16
C LEU A 12 -12.38 -6.64 7.88
N ASN A 13 -13.00 -5.69 7.20
CA ASN A 13 -14.09 -4.89 7.75
C ASN A 13 -15.24 -5.79 8.20
N ASN A 14 -15.55 -6.84 7.43
CA ASN A 14 -16.57 -7.83 7.78
C ASN A 14 -16.16 -8.79 8.90
N ARG A 15 -14.85 -9.04 9.07
CA ARG A 15 -14.32 -10.01 10.04
C ARG A 15 -14.24 -9.45 11.46
N PHE A 16 -13.97 -8.16 11.61
CA PHE A 16 -13.73 -7.52 12.90
C PHE A 16 -14.84 -6.54 13.24
N GLN A 17 -15.32 -6.58 14.48
CA GLN A 17 -16.26 -5.59 15.00
C GLN A 17 -15.62 -4.20 14.92
N ASP A 18 -16.37 -3.19 14.47
CA ASP A 18 -15.91 -1.81 14.31
C ASP A 18 -14.68 -1.70 13.37
N GLY A 19 -14.47 -2.70 12.50
CA GLY A 19 -13.33 -2.77 11.58
C GLY A 19 -13.32 -1.67 10.51
N ASP A 20 -14.47 -1.00 10.32
CA ASP A 20 -14.68 0.14 9.46
C ASP A 20 -14.68 1.49 10.20
N ASP A 21 -14.41 1.54 11.51
CA ASP A 21 -14.26 2.81 12.23
C ASP A 21 -13.03 3.58 11.67
N PRO A 22 -13.19 4.83 11.21
CA PRO A 22 -12.13 5.56 10.52
C PRO A 22 -11.00 5.95 11.46
N PHE A 23 -11.26 6.19 12.75
CA PHE A 23 -10.22 6.49 13.72
C PHE A 23 -9.38 5.24 14.01
N TYR A 24 -10.00 4.07 14.11
CA TYR A 24 -9.28 2.80 14.23
C TYR A 24 -8.49 2.45 12.97
N ILE A 25 -9.02 2.76 11.78
CA ILE A 25 -8.25 2.62 10.53
C ILE A 25 -7.02 3.54 10.54
N VAL A 26 -7.16 4.80 10.94
CA VAL A 26 -6.04 5.75 11.03
C VAL A 26 -5.01 5.33 12.08
N THR A 27 -5.44 4.83 13.25
CA THR A 27 -4.52 4.30 14.26
C THR A 27 -3.70 3.15 13.71
N ARG A 28 -4.35 2.17 13.05
CA ARG A 28 -3.64 1.08 12.37
C ARG A 28 -2.67 1.61 11.33
N LEU A 29 -3.10 2.53 10.46
CA LEU A 29 -2.22 3.13 9.45
C LEU A 29 -0.95 3.73 10.08
N ALA A 30 -1.08 4.43 11.21
CA ALA A 30 0.05 5.00 11.93
C ALA A 30 0.98 3.91 12.52
N GLU A 31 0.42 2.84 13.08
CA GLU A 31 1.17 1.68 13.55
C GLU A 31 1.96 1.02 12.41
N GLU A 32 1.31 0.72 11.29
CA GLU A 32 1.93 0.09 10.12
C GLU A 32 3.04 0.97 9.52
N CYS A 33 2.87 2.30 9.52
CA CYS A 33 3.94 3.23 9.13
C CYS A 33 5.16 3.14 10.06
N GLY A 34 4.93 2.97 11.37
CA GLY A 34 5.99 2.75 12.35
C GLY A 34 6.73 1.42 12.13
N GLU A 35 6.01 0.37 11.76
CA GLU A 35 6.59 -0.93 11.42
C GLU A 35 7.43 -0.87 10.15
N VAL A 36 6.92 -0.22 9.09
CA VAL A 36 7.68 0.08 7.87
C VAL A 36 8.97 0.85 8.19
N ALA A 37 8.89 1.91 9.01
CA ALA A 37 10.07 2.67 9.41
C ALA A 37 11.08 1.82 10.20
N SER A 38 10.60 0.90 11.03
CA SER A 38 11.43 -0.06 11.74
C SER A 38 12.11 -1.05 10.78
N GLN A 39 11.39 -1.56 9.76
CA GLN A 39 11.94 -2.45 8.74
C GLN A 39 13.00 -1.75 7.89
N VAL A 40 12.75 -0.52 7.44
CA VAL A 40 13.76 0.31 6.74
C VAL A 40 15.01 0.47 7.59
N SER A 41 14.86 0.81 8.88
CA SER A 41 16.01 0.93 9.78
C SER A 41 16.80 -0.37 9.88
N HIS A 42 16.12 -1.52 9.92
CA HIS A 42 16.77 -2.83 9.95
C HIS A 42 17.51 -3.14 8.63
N PHE A 43 16.89 -2.90 7.48
CA PHE A 43 17.49 -3.09 6.15
C PHE A 43 18.71 -2.18 5.93
N GLU A 44 18.63 -0.92 6.33
CA GLU A 44 19.71 0.07 6.25
C GLU A 44 20.79 -0.11 7.32
N ARG A 45 20.64 -1.13 8.17
CA ARG A 45 21.55 -1.44 9.27
C ARG A 45 21.72 -0.32 10.29
N LYS A 46 20.71 0.54 10.46
CA LYS A 46 20.74 1.68 11.37
C LYS A 46 20.08 1.35 12.72
N GLY A 47 20.67 1.87 13.79
CA GLY A 47 20.12 1.82 15.15
C GLY A 47 20.48 0.55 15.95
N VAL A 48 19.95 0.46 17.17
CA VAL A 48 20.25 -0.63 18.12
C VAL A 48 19.65 -1.97 17.67
N LYS A 49 18.60 -1.93 16.83
CA LYS A 49 17.91 -3.12 16.33
C LYS A 49 18.79 -3.97 15.42
N THR A 50 19.72 -3.39 14.66
CA THR A 50 20.67 -4.16 13.84
C THR A 50 21.61 -5.05 14.65
N MET A 51 21.87 -4.67 15.90
CA MET A 51 22.72 -5.46 16.81
C MET A 51 21.96 -6.63 17.46
N LYS A 52 20.62 -6.64 17.39
CA LYS A 52 19.76 -7.61 18.10
C LYS A 52 18.93 -8.51 17.19
N LEU A 53 18.44 -7.96 16.09
CA LEU A 53 17.65 -8.67 15.08
C LEU A 53 18.63 -8.98 13.95
N GLY A 54 18.78 -10.26 13.61
CA GLY A 54 19.78 -10.75 12.66
C GLY A 54 19.65 -10.17 11.25
N SER A 55 19.66 -11.02 10.23
CA SER A 55 19.49 -10.53 8.86
C SER A 55 18.07 -9.96 8.64
N PRO A 56 17.92 -8.87 7.87
CA PRO A 56 16.60 -8.36 7.50
C PRO A 56 15.78 -9.40 6.74
N ASP A 57 14.49 -9.48 7.05
CA ASP A 57 13.55 -10.40 6.40
C ASP A 57 12.72 -9.67 5.35
N ARG A 58 12.90 -10.06 4.08
CA ARG A 58 12.19 -9.47 2.93
C ARG A 58 10.69 -9.77 2.95
N ALA A 59 10.28 -10.95 3.42
CA ALA A 59 8.88 -11.32 3.48
C ALA A 59 8.16 -10.52 4.58
N ALA A 60 8.82 -10.34 5.73
CA ALA A 60 8.31 -9.49 6.80
C ALA A 60 8.15 -8.04 6.32
N PHE A 61 9.14 -7.47 5.64
CA PHE A 61 9.03 -6.10 5.13
C PHE A 61 7.93 -5.95 4.07
N ALA A 62 7.81 -6.92 3.15
CA ALA A 62 6.72 -6.92 2.16
C ALA A 62 5.32 -6.97 2.81
N LYS A 63 5.18 -7.72 3.92
CA LYS A 63 3.95 -7.75 4.71
C LYS A 63 3.62 -6.37 5.28
N GLU A 64 4.57 -5.67 5.91
CA GLU A 64 4.26 -4.35 6.51
C GLU A 64 3.90 -3.31 5.42
N LEU A 65 4.54 -3.37 4.25
CA LEU A 65 4.14 -2.54 3.10
C LEU A 65 2.70 -2.84 2.65
N GLN A 66 2.31 -4.12 2.63
CA GLN A 66 0.95 -4.53 2.33
C GLN A 66 -0.05 -4.03 3.38
N ASP A 67 0.31 -4.10 4.66
CA ASP A 67 -0.57 -3.67 5.74
C ASP A 67 -0.84 -2.15 5.69
N VAL A 68 0.16 -1.33 5.32
CA VAL A 68 -0.03 0.09 4.99
C VAL A 68 -1.01 0.26 3.82
N MET A 69 -0.76 -0.41 2.69
CA MET A 69 -1.63 -0.30 1.50
C MET A 69 -3.08 -0.67 1.83
N ARG A 70 -3.26 -1.69 2.66
CA ARG A 70 -4.57 -2.16 3.12
C ARG A 70 -5.30 -1.12 3.96
N ALA A 71 -4.63 -0.52 4.94
CA ALA A 71 -5.23 0.53 5.77
C ALA A 71 -5.64 1.75 4.93
N VAL A 72 -4.85 2.12 3.92
CA VAL A 72 -5.20 3.18 2.96
C VAL A 72 -6.48 2.84 2.18
N VAL A 73 -6.57 1.64 1.60
CA VAL A 73 -7.77 1.28 0.84
C VAL A 73 -9.00 1.05 1.73
N GLN A 74 -8.82 0.72 3.02
CA GLN A 74 -9.91 0.71 4.01
C GLN A 74 -10.52 2.10 4.20
N LEU A 75 -9.70 3.17 4.26
CA LEU A 75 -10.21 4.55 4.28
C LEU A 75 -10.94 4.89 2.99
N ALA A 76 -10.40 4.47 1.84
CA ALA A 76 -11.05 4.70 0.56
C ALA A 76 -12.42 4.01 0.48
N ILE A 77 -12.56 2.80 1.05
CA ILE A 77 -13.87 2.14 1.18
C ILE A 77 -14.79 2.91 2.12
N HIS A 78 -14.31 3.27 3.32
CA HIS A 78 -15.12 3.96 4.33
C HIS A 78 -15.74 5.26 3.82
N TYR A 79 -14.99 6.03 3.03
CA TYR A 79 -15.43 7.32 2.47
C TYR A 79 -15.98 7.22 1.04
N ASP A 80 -16.14 6.02 0.48
CA ASP A 80 -16.56 5.79 -0.92
C ASP A 80 -15.69 6.50 -1.97
N LEU A 81 -14.37 6.50 -1.77
CA LEU A 81 -13.35 7.17 -2.60
C LEU A 81 -12.60 6.23 -3.55
N LYS A 82 -13.15 5.05 -3.86
CA LYS A 82 -12.43 4.04 -4.68
C LYS A 82 -12.12 4.57 -6.08
N ALA A 83 -13.13 5.14 -6.74
CA ALA A 83 -13.00 5.66 -8.10
C ALA A 83 -12.03 6.85 -8.15
N GLU A 84 -12.10 7.75 -7.16
CA GLU A 84 -11.23 8.91 -7.05
C GLU A 84 -9.78 8.52 -6.81
N LEU A 85 -9.53 7.51 -5.95
CA LEU A 85 -8.19 7.00 -5.69
C LEU A 85 -7.58 6.37 -6.95
N GLU A 86 -8.35 5.51 -7.64
CA GLU A 86 -7.92 4.89 -8.91
C GLU A 86 -7.62 5.94 -9.98
N ALA A 87 -8.52 6.90 -10.17
CA ALA A 87 -8.31 7.99 -11.14
C ALA A 87 -7.11 8.88 -10.80
N SER A 88 -6.80 9.05 -9.50
CA SER A 88 -5.61 9.76 -9.04
C SER A 88 -4.32 9.02 -9.41
N VAL A 89 -4.29 7.70 -9.16
CA VAL A 89 -3.15 6.84 -9.54
C VAL A 89 -2.94 6.85 -11.05
N ASP A 90 -4.01 6.68 -11.84
CA ASP A 90 -3.94 6.67 -13.30
C ASP A 90 -3.40 7.99 -13.86
N ARG A 91 -3.82 9.12 -13.28
CA ARG A 91 -3.33 10.44 -13.67
C ARG A 91 -1.83 10.56 -13.44
N SER A 92 -1.35 10.26 -12.24
CA SER A 92 0.08 10.34 -11.92
C SER A 92 0.91 9.38 -12.77
N TYR A 93 0.41 8.17 -13.03
CA TYR A 93 1.09 7.22 -13.90
C TYR A 93 1.20 7.74 -15.34
N ARG A 94 0.11 8.26 -15.92
CA ARG A 94 0.13 8.86 -17.27
C ARG A 94 1.09 10.03 -17.38
N GLU A 95 1.15 10.89 -16.36
CA GLU A 95 2.09 12.02 -16.33
C GLU A 95 3.54 11.53 -16.43
N ILE A 96 3.94 10.59 -15.57
CA ILE A 96 5.31 10.04 -15.54
C ILE A 96 5.66 9.31 -16.85
N VAL A 97 4.70 8.63 -17.49
CA VAL A 97 4.89 7.98 -18.81
C VAL A 97 5.05 9.02 -19.92
N ILE A 98 4.22 10.07 -19.95
CA ILE A 98 4.32 11.15 -20.96
C ILE A 98 5.65 11.89 -20.85
N GLU A 99 6.14 12.09 -19.62
CA GLU A 99 7.46 12.67 -19.36
C GLU A 99 8.62 11.75 -19.76
N GLY A 100 8.35 10.48 -20.10
CA GLY A 100 9.35 9.50 -20.50
C GLY A 100 10.25 9.06 -19.35
N ILE A 101 9.79 9.21 -18.10
CA ILE A 101 10.52 8.79 -16.90
C ILE A 101 10.42 7.27 -16.73
N VAL A 102 9.28 6.68 -17.08
CA VAL A 102 9.06 5.22 -17.08
C VAL A 102 8.43 4.78 -18.40
N ASP A 103 8.76 3.56 -18.82
CA ASP A 103 8.07 2.92 -19.95
C ASP A 103 6.64 2.54 -19.56
N PRO A 104 5.67 2.62 -20.50
CA PRO A 104 4.30 2.19 -20.25
C PRO A 104 4.24 0.68 -19.96
N LEU A 105 3.30 0.29 -19.11
CA LEU A 105 2.99 -1.12 -18.83
C LEU A 105 2.60 -1.86 -20.12
N PRO A 106 2.96 -3.17 -20.24
CA PRO A 106 2.74 -3.95 -21.45
C PRO A 106 1.27 -3.97 -21.92
N GLU A 107 0.35 -4.03 -20.97
CA GLU A 107 -1.10 -4.07 -21.20
C GLU A 107 -1.64 -2.77 -21.84
N GLU A 108 -0.99 -1.62 -21.65
CA GLU A 108 -1.38 -0.36 -22.34
C GLU A 108 -0.68 -0.16 -23.70
N LEU A 109 0.32 -0.98 -24.01
CA LEU A 109 0.94 -1.00 -25.34
C LEU A 109 0.09 -1.76 -26.36
N GLU A 110 -0.74 -2.71 -25.90
CA GLU A 110 -1.64 -3.49 -26.74
C GLU A 110 -2.87 -2.66 -27.16
N ASP A 111 -3.46 -1.88 -26.24
CA ASP A 111 -4.58 -0.98 -26.52
C ASP A 111 -4.24 0.16 -27.51
N ARG A 112 -2.95 0.47 -27.69
CA ARG A 112 -2.47 1.45 -28.67
C ARG A 112 -2.26 0.89 -30.08
N LYS A 113 -2.36 -0.43 -30.25
CA LYS A 113 -2.20 -1.12 -31.54
C LYS A 113 -3.52 -1.59 -32.14
N ALA A 114 -4.64 -1.44 -31.42
CA ALA A 114 -6.00 -1.70 -31.88
C ALA A 114 -6.64 -0.40 -32.43
#